data_AF-A0A7C2USA1-F1
#
_entry.id   AF-A0A7C2USA1-F1
#
_cell.length_a   1.000
_cell.length_b   1.000
_cell.length_c   1.000
_cell.angle_alpha   90.00
_cell.angle_beta   90.00
_cell.angle_gamma   90.00
#
_symmetry.space_group_name_H-M   'P 1'
#
loop_
_entity.id
_entity.type
_entity.pdbx_description
1 polymer ?
#
loop_
_entity_poly.entity_id
_entity_poly.type
_entity_poly.pdbx_seq_one_letter_code
_entity_poly.pdbx_strand_id
1 'polypeptide(L)'
;GTYPVDAVVNAAGLAADRVAVLAGVPTPRLVPRRGEYLLLVDVPRELRAAVLFPVPTPQSKGILVVPTVDGGLLLGPTADDLPPDARDATETTTQGLARAWEGARRLVPDLPRGKVVKAFAGLRPEPEDGDFWLGETAVGGFYQAAGMRSPGLTAAPAIARCLAARIARDLGLASRSTFAPLRPAIPRPADLAPHEWQALIARDPRYGRIVCRCSRVTEGEIVEAIRRGARAVDGVKFRTRAGFGRCQGGSCTDAVLALLAREARLAPEDVGVRGPGSVLAAGRVR
;
A
#
# COMPACT_ATOMS: atom_id res chain seq x y z
N GLY A 1 15.74 -21.81 -1.31
CA GLY A 1 15.39 -23.17 -1.77
C GLY A 1 14.86 -23.10 -3.19
N THR A 2 14.78 -24.24 -3.87
CA THR A 2 14.24 -24.36 -5.23
C THR A 2 12.80 -24.86 -5.16
N TYR A 3 11.89 -24.25 -5.91
CA TYR A 3 10.48 -24.62 -5.94
C TYR A 3 10.07 -24.92 -7.40
N PRO A 4 9.71 -26.18 -7.73
CA PRO A 4 9.21 -26.52 -9.05
C PRO A 4 7.81 -25.93 -9.26
N VAL A 5 7.56 -25.34 -10.42
CA VAL A 5 6.28 -24.74 -10.81
C VAL A 5 6.05 -24.95 -12.31
N ASP A 6 4.78 -25.08 -12.70
CA ASP A 6 4.38 -25.24 -14.11
C ASP A 6 4.28 -23.90 -14.85
N ALA A 7 4.06 -22.81 -14.12
CA ALA A 7 4.00 -21.45 -14.65
C ALA A 7 4.47 -20.41 -13.64
N VAL A 8 5.02 -19.31 -14.14
CA VAL A 8 5.49 -18.15 -13.37
C VAL A 8 4.84 -16.88 -13.92
N VAL A 9 4.23 -16.07 -13.06
CA VAL A 9 3.74 -14.74 -13.40
C VAL A 9 4.65 -13.68 -12.78
N ASN A 10 5.32 -12.90 -13.62
CA ASN A 10 6.13 -11.77 -13.20
C ASN A 10 5.25 -10.53 -12.97
N ALA A 11 4.97 -10.28 -11.70
CA ALA A 11 4.27 -9.08 -11.21
C ALA A 11 5.17 -8.22 -10.31
N ALA A 12 6.47 -8.17 -10.60
CA ALA A 12 7.49 -7.57 -9.71
C ALA A 12 7.54 -6.03 -9.72
N GLY A 13 6.51 -5.35 -10.24
CA GLY A 13 6.40 -3.88 -10.25
C GLY A 13 7.62 -3.23 -10.90
N LEU A 14 8.31 -2.35 -10.15
CA LEU A 14 9.54 -1.68 -10.61
C LEU A 14 10.68 -2.63 -10.93
N ALA A 15 10.66 -3.90 -10.53
CA ALA A 15 11.71 -4.86 -10.86
C ALA A 15 11.34 -5.79 -12.03
N ALA A 16 10.16 -5.61 -12.64
CA ALA A 16 9.65 -6.57 -13.60
C ALA A 16 10.50 -6.72 -14.87
N ASP A 17 11.15 -5.66 -15.34
CA ASP A 17 12.13 -5.75 -16.44
C ASP A 17 13.36 -6.59 -16.06
N ARG A 18 13.92 -6.39 -14.85
CA ARG A 18 15.06 -7.19 -14.36
C ARG A 18 14.69 -8.66 -14.20
N VAL A 19 13.50 -8.96 -13.68
CA VAL A 19 13.01 -10.34 -13.55
C VAL A 19 12.79 -10.98 -14.92
N ALA A 20 12.34 -10.23 -15.92
CA ALA A 20 12.21 -10.73 -17.29
C ALA A 20 13.58 -11.11 -17.89
N VAL A 21 14.59 -10.26 -17.70
CA VAL A 21 15.97 -10.52 -18.15
C VAL A 21 16.54 -11.78 -17.48
N LEU A 22 16.30 -11.97 -16.17
CA LEU A 22 16.70 -13.18 -15.46
C LEU A 22 16.04 -14.45 -16.04
N ALA A 23 14.83 -14.32 -16.57
CA ALA A 23 14.11 -15.40 -17.24
C ALA A 23 14.53 -15.59 -18.71
N GLY A 24 15.43 -14.75 -19.26
CA GLY A 24 15.84 -14.81 -20.66
C GLY A 24 14.92 -14.08 -21.63
N VAL A 25 14.03 -13.21 -21.15
CA VAL A 25 13.11 -12.41 -21.97
C VAL A 25 13.68 -11.01 -22.17
N PRO A 26 14.05 -10.62 -23.40
CA PRO A 26 14.43 -9.24 -23.70
C PRO A 26 13.22 -8.32 -23.53
N THR A 27 13.35 -7.28 -22.72
CA THR A 27 12.27 -6.31 -22.49
C THR A 27 12.87 -4.91 -22.33
N PRO A 28 12.14 -3.83 -22.71
CA PRO A 28 12.58 -2.47 -22.44
C PRO A 28 12.82 -2.21 -20.95
N ARG A 29 13.53 -1.15 -20.60
CA ARG A 29 13.72 -0.78 -19.20
C ARG A 29 12.47 -0.10 -18.65
N LEU A 30 12.18 -0.38 -17.38
CA LEU A 30 11.22 0.40 -16.60
C LEU A 30 11.92 1.60 -15.97
N VAL A 31 11.39 2.79 -16.20
CA VAL A 31 11.88 4.02 -15.59
C VAL A 31 10.98 4.37 -14.39
N PRO A 32 11.54 4.62 -13.19
CA PRO A 32 10.73 5.04 -12.06
C PRO A 32 10.20 6.46 -12.27
N ARG A 33 8.89 6.63 -12.16
CA ARG A 33 8.24 7.94 -12.07
C ARG A 33 7.77 8.20 -10.65
N ARG A 34 8.31 9.22 -10.00
CA ARG A 34 7.98 9.59 -8.62
C ARG A 34 6.75 10.46 -8.55
N GLY A 35 5.85 10.11 -7.63
CA GLY A 35 4.76 10.97 -7.18
C GLY A 35 4.86 11.21 -5.68
N GLU A 36 4.98 12.48 -5.30
CA GLU A 36 5.01 12.93 -3.92
C GLU A 36 3.63 13.40 -3.47
N TYR A 37 3.33 13.18 -2.19
CA TYR A 37 2.01 13.42 -1.60
C TYR A 37 2.11 14.09 -0.24
N LEU A 38 1.07 14.86 0.10
CA LEU A 38 0.78 15.33 1.45
C LEU A 38 -0.54 14.73 1.92
N LEU A 39 -0.56 14.21 3.15
CA LEU A 39 -1.76 13.69 3.79
C LEU A 39 -2.20 14.62 4.93
N LEU A 40 -3.45 15.06 4.86
CA LEU A 40 -4.10 15.85 5.90
C LEU A 40 -5.17 15.01 6.61
N VAL A 41 -5.35 15.25 7.91
CA VAL A 41 -6.38 14.60 8.74
C VAL A 41 -7.19 15.65 9.51
N ASP A 42 -8.33 15.26 10.08
CA ASP A 42 -9.19 16.17 10.85
C ASP A 42 -9.57 17.44 10.06
N VAL A 43 -9.90 17.22 8.79
CA VAL A 43 -10.26 18.25 7.81
C VAL A 43 -11.79 18.45 7.81
N PRO A 44 -12.29 19.70 7.67
CA PRO A 44 -13.73 19.96 7.59
C PRO A 44 -14.44 19.15 6.51
N ARG A 45 -15.71 18.83 6.73
CA ARG A 45 -16.49 17.90 5.88
C ARG A 45 -16.67 18.43 4.46
N GLU A 46 -16.87 19.73 4.34
CA GLU A 46 -17.02 20.49 3.12
C GLU A 46 -15.83 20.32 2.17
N LEU A 47 -14.60 20.27 2.70
CA LEU A 47 -13.40 20.11 1.87
C LEU A 47 -13.20 18.67 1.37
N ARG A 48 -13.92 17.70 1.94
CA ARG A 48 -13.82 16.27 1.60
C ARG A 48 -15.08 15.73 0.91
N ALA A 49 -15.87 16.61 0.31
CA ALA A 49 -17.12 16.25 -0.37
C ALA A 49 -16.92 15.56 -1.74
N ALA A 50 -15.83 15.87 -2.44
CA ALA A 50 -15.56 15.36 -3.78
C ALA A 50 -14.06 15.26 -4.07
N VAL A 51 -13.72 14.43 -5.06
CA VAL A 51 -12.39 14.44 -5.68
C VAL A 51 -12.29 15.64 -6.60
N LEU A 52 -11.29 16.50 -6.40
CA LEU A 52 -11.10 17.69 -7.22
C LEU A 52 -9.93 17.48 -8.19
N PHE A 53 -10.21 17.77 -9.46
CA PHE A 53 -9.24 17.77 -10.53
C PHE A 53 -9.01 19.21 -11.01
N PRO A 54 -7.76 19.59 -11.30
CA PRO A 54 -7.53 20.78 -12.11
C PRO A 54 -7.92 20.50 -13.56
N VAL A 55 -8.05 21.57 -14.35
CA VAL A 55 -8.16 21.44 -15.80
C VAL A 55 -6.88 20.74 -16.30
N PRO A 56 -6.99 19.57 -16.96
CA PRO A 56 -5.84 18.81 -17.38
C PRO A 56 -5.06 19.55 -18.47
N THR A 57 -3.75 19.39 -18.47
CA THR A 57 -2.90 19.77 -19.61
C THR A 57 -2.62 18.54 -20.47
N PRO A 58 -2.10 18.71 -21.71
CA PRO A 58 -1.66 17.57 -22.52
C PRO A 58 -0.65 16.66 -21.81
N GLN A 59 0.14 17.19 -20.89
CA GLN A 59 1.20 16.47 -20.18
C GLN A 59 0.72 15.83 -18.88
N SER A 60 -0.27 16.39 -18.19
CA SER A 60 -0.65 15.93 -16.86
C SER A 60 -2.09 16.25 -16.49
N LYS A 61 -2.69 15.36 -15.68
CA LYS A 61 -3.95 15.63 -14.97
C LYS A 61 -3.77 16.61 -13.79
N GLY A 62 -2.54 17.05 -13.53
CA GLY A 62 -2.20 17.98 -12.46
C GLY A 62 -2.22 17.36 -11.06
N ILE A 63 -2.23 18.23 -10.06
CA ILE A 63 -2.31 17.87 -8.64
C ILE A 63 -3.78 17.76 -8.24
N LEU A 64 -4.17 16.64 -7.64
CA LEU A 64 -5.53 16.40 -7.18
C LEU A 64 -5.66 16.74 -5.69
N VAL A 65 -6.90 17.01 -5.27
CA VAL A 65 -7.33 16.98 -3.87
C VAL A 65 -8.30 15.82 -3.72
N VAL A 66 -7.87 14.77 -3.03
CA VAL A 66 -8.60 13.50 -2.97
C VAL A 66 -9.05 13.22 -1.53
N PRO A 67 -10.36 13.15 -1.24
CA PRO A 67 -10.85 12.68 0.05
C PRO A 67 -10.36 11.27 0.35
N THR A 68 -9.86 11.05 1.56
CA THR A 68 -9.48 9.70 2.00
C THR A 68 -10.66 9.01 2.67
N VAL A 69 -10.65 7.67 2.65
CA VAL A 69 -11.66 6.83 3.30
C VAL A 69 -11.74 7.04 4.83
N ASP A 70 -10.73 7.67 5.42
CA ASP A 70 -10.64 8.00 6.85
C ASP A 70 -10.97 9.48 7.14
N GLY A 71 -11.59 10.19 6.19
CA GLY A 71 -12.05 11.56 6.39
C GLY A 71 -10.93 12.61 6.35
N GLY A 72 -9.77 12.28 5.80
CA GLY A 72 -8.68 13.21 5.50
C GLY A 72 -8.68 13.67 4.04
N LEU A 73 -7.60 14.36 3.64
CA LEU A 73 -7.32 14.72 2.25
C LEU A 73 -5.92 14.23 1.85
N LEU A 74 -5.81 13.68 0.65
CA LEU A 74 -4.55 13.37 -0.01
C LEU A 74 -4.33 14.40 -1.12
N LEU A 75 -3.23 15.14 -1.03
CA LEU A 75 -2.80 16.13 -2.02
C LEU A 75 -1.67 15.53 -2.86
N GLY A 76 -1.76 15.63 -4.19
CA GLY A 76 -0.78 15.07 -5.11
C GLY A 76 -1.44 14.27 -6.25
N PRO A 77 -0.69 13.39 -6.92
CA PRO A 77 0.77 13.28 -6.87
C PRO A 77 1.49 14.35 -7.69
N THR A 78 2.78 14.59 -7.40
CA THR A 78 3.72 15.08 -8.43
C THR A 78 4.00 14.00 -9.49
N ALA A 79 4.73 14.34 -10.56
CA ALA A 79 5.06 13.38 -11.61
C ALA A 79 6.45 13.69 -12.17
N ASP A 80 7.48 13.26 -11.45
CA ASP A 80 8.87 13.46 -11.85
C ASP A 80 9.45 12.16 -12.38
N ASP A 81 10.01 12.19 -13.58
CA ASP A 81 10.78 11.08 -14.14
C ASP A 81 12.16 11.03 -13.48
N LEU A 82 12.55 9.85 -13.01
CA LEU A 82 13.83 9.63 -12.35
C LEU A 82 14.78 8.81 -13.23
N PRO A 83 16.09 8.82 -12.93
CA PRO A 83 17.04 7.92 -13.59
C PRO A 83 16.61 6.44 -13.49
N PRO A 84 16.89 5.59 -14.50
CA PRO A 84 16.44 4.19 -14.52
C PRO A 84 16.89 3.33 -13.34
N ASP A 85 17.96 3.72 -12.64
CA ASP A 85 18.53 3.06 -11.47
C ASP A 85 17.92 3.53 -10.13
N ALA A 86 17.20 4.66 -10.12
CA ALA A 86 16.61 5.28 -8.93
C ALA A 86 15.29 4.60 -8.46
N ARG A 87 15.29 3.25 -8.37
CA ARG A 87 14.09 2.44 -8.11
C ARG A 87 13.69 2.36 -6.63
N ASP A 88 14.56 2.83 -5.76
CA ASP A 88 14.34 2.91 -4.30
C ASP A 88 14.22 4.36 -3.80
N ALA A 89 14.19 5.34 -4.73
CA ALA A 89 14.13 6.78 -4.46
C ALA A 89 12.74 7.24 -3.96
N THR A 90 12.40 6.77 -2.76
CA THR A 90 11.10 6.97 -2.09
C THR A 90 11.10 8.18 -1.14
N GLU A 91 12.17 8.98 -1.14
CA GLU A 91 12.24 10.25 -0.45
C GLU A 91 11.35 11.31 -1.10
N THR A 92 10.92 12.27 -0.27
CA THR A 92 10.25 13.48 -0.72
C THR A 92 11.24 14.64 -0.85
N THR A 93 10.95 15.60 -1.71
CA THR A 93 11.75 16.80 -1.93
C THR A 93 10.99 18.05 -1.48
N THR A 94 11.71 19.07 -0.99
CA THR A 94 11.11 20.35 -0.63
C THR A 94 10.32 20.95 -1.80
N GLN A 95 10.87 20.86 -3.02
CA GLN A 95 10.24 21.36 -4.23
C GLN A 95 9.00 20.54 -4.64
N GLY A 96 9.05 19.22 -4.52
CA GLY A 96 7.91 18.33 -4.82
C GLY A 96 6.74 18.57 -3.87
N LEU A 97 7.00 18.64 -2.56
CA LEU A 97 5.97 18.95 -1.56
C LEU A 97 5.40 20.37 -1.74
N ALA A 98 6.22 21.35 -2.09
CA ALA A 98 5.75 22.70 -2.42
C ALA A 98 4.83 22.70 -3.66
N ARG A 99 5.19 21.95 -4.72
CA ARG A 99 4.34 21.80 -5.91
C ARG A 99 3.02 21.11 -5.60
N ALA A 100 3.03 20.03 -4.81
CA ALA A 100 1.82 19.35 -4.37
C ALA A 100 0.92 20.28 -3.54
N TRP A 101 1.51 21.08 -2.65
CA TRP A 101 0.77 22.06 -1.86
C TRP A 101 0.16 23.18 -2.72
N GLU A 102 0.95 23.86 -3.55
CA GLU A 102 0.45 24.97 -4.36
C GLU A 102 -0.55 24.52 -5.43
N GLY A 103 -0.35 23.34 -6.02
CA GLY A 103 -1.31 22.75 -6.95
C GLY A 103 -2.67 22.49 -6.29
N ALA A 104 -2.66 21.94 -5.07
CA ALA A 104 -3.88 21.73 -4.31
C ALA A 104 -4.54 23.04 -3.86
N ARG A 105 -3.76 24.05 -3.46
CA ARG A 105 -4.25 25.35 -3.00
C ARG A 105 -4.98 26.14 -4.10
N ARG A 106 -4.64 25.89 -5.37
CA ARG A 106 -5.39 26.45 -6.51
C ARG A 106 -6.82 25.90 -6.62
N LEU A 107 -7.05 24.67 -6.16
CA LEU A 107 -8.37 24.03 -6.15
C LEU A 107 -9.14 24.36 -4.87
N VAL A 108 -8.42 24.47 -3.75
CA VAL A 108 -8.98 24.75 -2.43
C VAL A 108 -8.11 25.83 -1.75
N PRO A 109 -8.45 27.13 -1.89
CA PRO A 109 -7.63 28.22 -1.35
C PRO A 109 -7.38 28.14 0.16
N ASP A 110 -8.38 27.71 0.94
CA ASP A 110 -8.37 27.68 2.41
C ASP A 110 -7.89 26.33 2.98
N LEU A 111 -6.95 25.65 2.31
CA LEU A 111 -6.40 24.38 2.80
C LEU A 111 -5.72 24.55 4.18
N PRO A 112 -6.10 23.73 5.19
CA PRO A 112 -5.58 23.91 6.53
C PRO A 112 -4.19 23.27 6.68
N ARG A 113 -3.12 24.05 6.41
CA ARG A 113 -1.72 23.55 6.40
C ARG A 113 -1.30 22.84 7.69
N GLY A 114 -1.74 23.33 8.84
CA GLY A 114 -1.47 22.71 10.15
C GLY A 114 -2.07 21.32 10.35
N LYS A 115 -2.87 20.83 9.40
CA LYS A 115 -3.46 19.48 9.40
C LYS A 115 -2.66 18.45 8.62
N VAL A 116 -1.57 18.86 7.96
CA VAL A 116 -0.63 17.94 7.31
C VAL A 116 0.04 17.08 8.38
N VAL A 117 -0.11 15.76 8.28
CA VAL A 117 0.46 14.79 9.23
C VAL A 117 1.49 13.88 8.62
N LYS A 118 1.54 13.78 7.29
CA LYS A 118 2.49 12.93 6.59
C LYS A 118 2.80 13.45 5.20
N ALA A 119 4.07 13.33 4.81
CA ALA A 119 4.53 13.39 3.44
C ALA A 119 5.09 12.02 3.04
N PHE A 120 4.89 11.61 1.80
CA PHE A 120 5.49 10.39 1.27
C PHE A 120 5.59 10.44 -0.26
N ALA A 121 6.47 9.62 -0.81
CA ALA A 121 6.55 9.39 -2.25
C ALA A 121 6.21 7.93 -2.59
N GLY A 122 5.66 7.74 -3.78
CA GLY A 122 5.50 6.44 -4.41
C GLY A 122 6.11 6.46 -5.80
N LEU A 123 6.65 5.32 -6.22
CA LEU A 123 7.28 5.14 -7.52
C LEU A 123 6.39 4.29 -8.42
N ARG A 124 6.16 4.76 -9.65
CA ARG A 124 5.42 4.05 -10.70
C ARG A 124 6.41 3.48 -11.72
N PRO A 125 6.25 2.23 -12.17
CA PRO A 125 7.03 1.70 -13.29
C PRO A 125 6.48 2.30 -14.59
N GLU A 126 7.26 3.17 -15.24
CA GLU A 126 6.94 3.73 -16.56
C GLU A 126 7.73 2.96 -17.63
N PRO A 127 7.06 2.16 -18.48
CA PRO A 127 7.70 1.54 -19.63
C PRO A 127 7.88 2.58 -20.75
N GLU A 128 8.99 2.48 -21.49
CA GLU A 128 9.33 3.43 -22.56
C GLU A 128 8.32 3.44 -23.73
N ASP A 129 7.70 2.29 -24.00
CA ASP A 129 6.64 2.13 -25.01
C ASP A 129 5.27 2.66 -24.54
N GLY A 130 5.14 3.00 -23.24
CA GLY A 130 3.94 3.53 -22.64
C GLY A 130 2.80 2.52 -22.42
N ASP A 131 3.00 1.22 -22.63
CA ASP A 131 1.93 0.21 -22.52
C ASP A 131 2.23 -0.88 -21.48
N PHE A 132 1.20 -1.63 -21.09
CA PHE A 132 1.34 -2.71 -20.13
C PHE A 132 1.93 -3.96 -20.82
N TRP A 133 2.87 -4.62 -20.16
CA TRP A 133 3.39 -5.90 -20.63
C TRP A 133 2.57 -7.02 -19.97
N LEU A 134 1.62 -7.57 -20.73
CA LEU A 134 0.67 -8.57 -20.24
C LEU A 134 0.68 -9.84 -21.09
N GLY A 135 0.79 -11.00 -20.44
CA GLY A 135 0.60 -12.30 -21.10
C GLY A 135 1.88 -13.13 -21.20
N GLU A 136 1.84 -14.16 -22.03
CA GLU A 136 2.96 -15.08 -22.24
C GLU A 136 4.14 -14.37 -22.89
N THR A 137 5.35 -14.86 -22.63
CA THR A 137 6.59 -14.35 -23.23
C THR A 137 7.20 -15.37 -24.19
N ALA A 138 8.35 -15.05 -24.79
CA ALA A 138 9.10 -16.00 -25.59
C ALA A 138 9.59 -17.24 -24.81
N VAL A 139 9.58 -17.17 -23.47
CA VAL A 139 9.95 -18.28 -22.58
C VAL A 139 8.67 -18.94 -22.09
N GLY A 140 8.46 -20.19 -22.54
CA GLY A 140 7.27 -20.97 -22.21
C GLY A 140 7.04 -21.09 -20.71
N GLY A 141 5.79 -20.92 -20.28
CA GLY A 141 5.41 -20.93 -18.86
C GLY A 141 5.77 -19.66 -18.09
N PHE A 142 6.41 -18.65 -18.72
CA PHE A 142 6.70 -17.36 -18.10
C PHE A 142 5.79 -16.26 -18.67
N TYR A 143 5.02 -15.63 -17.78
CA TYR A 143 4.02 -14.61 -18.09
C TYR A 143 4.36 -13.28 -17.44
N GLN A 144 3.98 -12.18 -18.08
CA GLN A 144 4.17 -10.81 -17.60
C GLN A 144 2.87 -10.19 -17.10
N ALA A 145 2.99 -9.41 -16.03
CA ALA A 145 2.00 -8.49 -15.50
C ALA A 145 2.72 -7.20 -15.05
N ALA A 146 3.26 -6.46 -16.03
CA ALA A 146 4.25 -5.40 -15.80
C ALA A 146 3.91 -4.10 -16.56
N GLY A 147 4.71 -3.04 -16.36
CA GLY A 147 4.53 -1.75 -17.02
C GLY A 147 3.29 -0.96 -16.56
N MET A 148 2.68 -1.35 -15.44
CA MET A 148 1.43 -0.75 -14.98
C MET A 148 1.61 0.67 -14.43
N ARG A 149 1.04 1.65 -15.14
CA ARG A 149 1.02 3.07 -14.77
C ARG A 149 -0.19 3.43 -13.89
N SER A 150 -0.75 4.62 -14.06
CA SER A 150 -1.94 5.12 -13.34
C SER A 150 -3.15 4.17 -13.30
N PRO A 151 -3.48 3.38 -14.35
CA PRO A 151 -4.61 2.45 -14.29
C PRO A 151 -4.30 1.15 -13.53
N GLY A 152 -3.05 0.91 -13.12
CA GLY A 152 -2.59 -0.38 -12.63
C GLY A 152 -3.44 -0.97 -11.51
N LEU A 153 -3.75 -0.17 -10.48
CA LEU A 153 -4.57 -0.62 -9.36
C LEU A 153 -6.01 -0.98 -9.80
N THR A 154 -6.63 -0.13 -10.62
CA THR A 154 -8.01 -0.33 -11.09
C THR A 154 -8.11 -1.50 -12.06
N ALA A 155 -7.09 -1.71 -12.90
CA ALA A 155 -7.06 -2.78 -13.89
C ALA A 155 -6.60 -4.13 -13.31
N ALA A 156 -5.92 -4.17 -12.16
CA ALA A 156 -5.35 -5.37 -11.57
C ALA A 156 -6.32 -6.57 -11.48
N PRO A 157 -7.59 -6.43 -11.03
CA PRO A 157 -8.52 -7.56 -11.01
C PRO A 157 -8.84 -8.13 -12.39
N ALA A 158 -8.95 -7.27 -13.41
CA ALA A 158 -9.22 -7.69 -14.78
C ALA A 158 -8.00 -8.40 -15.39
N ILE A 159 -6.80 -7.85 -15.15
CA ILE A 159 -5.54 -8.44 -15.59
C ILE A 159 -5.34 -9.82 -14.95
N ALA A 160 -5.59 -9.94 -13.63
CA ALA A 160 -5.48 -11.21 -12.92
C ALA A 160 -6.41 -12.28 -13.50
N ARG A 161 -7.68 -11.94 -13.80
CA ARG A 161 -8.62 -12.88 -14.45
C ARG A 161 -8.17 -13.27 -15.85
N CYS A 162 -7.69 -12.30 -16.64
CA CYS A 162 -7.20 -12.53 -17.99
C CYS A 162 -6.01 -13.50 -17.99
N LEU A 163 -5.01 -13.26 -17.14
CA LEU A 163 -3.84 -14.12 -17.02
C LEU A 163 -4.18 -15.50 -16.48
N ALA A 164 -5.02 -15.58 -15.43
CA ALA A 164 -5.46 -16.87 -14.89
C ALA A 164 -6.19 -17.73 -15.93
N ALA A 165 -7.05 -17.12 -16.76
CA ALA A 165 -7.75 -17.83 -17.83
C ALA A 165 -6.81 -18.31 -18.95
N ARG A 166 -5.77 -17.53 -19.28
CA ARG A 166 -4.73 -17.93 -20.25
C ARG A 166 -3.90 -19.08 -19.71
N ILE A 167 -3.34 -18.94 -18.51
CA ILE A 167 -2.54 -19.98 -17.85
C ILE A 167 -3.34 -21.29 -17.72
N ALA A 168 -4.62 -21.20 -17.33
CA ALA A 168 -5.46 -22.38 -17.24
C ALA A 168 -5.66 -23.07 -18.59
N ARG A 169 -5.78 -22.31 -19.69
CA ARG A 169 -5.88 -22.88 -21.04
C ARG A 169 -4.56 -23.55 -21.44
N ASP A 170 -3.45 -22.86 -21.27
CA ASP A 170 -2.12 -23.30 -21.72
C ASP A 170 -1.68 -24.58 -20.99
N LEU A 171 -2.07 -24.72 -19.71
CA LEU A 171 -1.78 -25.87 -18.87
C LEU A 171 -2.92 -26.92 -18.82
N GLY A 172 -4.02 -26.73 -19.55
CA GLY A 172 -5.17 -27.65 -19.53
C GLY A 172 -5.85 -27.79 -18.16
N LEU A 173 -5.86 -26.73 -17.36
CA LEU A 173 -6.42 -26.72 -16.00
C LEU A 173 -7.92 -26.43 -15.99
N ALA A 174 -8.63 -27.11 -15.11
CA ALA A 174 -10.04 -26.85 -14.82
C ALA A 174 -10.22 -25.94 -13.59
N SER A 175 -11.30 -25.15 -13.59
CA SER A 175 -11.68 -24.36 -12.42
C SER A 175 -12.04 -25.27 -11.23
N ARG A 176 -11.58 -24.89 -10.04
CA ARG A 176 -11.94 -25.57 -8.79
C ARG A 176 -13.15 -24.90 -8.16
N SER A 177 -14.25 -25.64 -8.02
CA SER A 177 -15.47 -25.16 -7.35
C SER A 177 -15.27 -24.80 -5.88
N THR A 178 -14.23 -25.32 -5.24
CA THR A 178 -13.91 -25.08 -3.82
C THR A 178 -13.03 -23.85 -3.58
N PHE A 179 -12.68 -23.08 -4.62
CA PHE A 179 -11.85 -21.89 -4.44
C PHE A 179 -12.65 -20.80 -3.71
N ALA A 180 -12.14 -20.32 -2.57
CA ALA A 180 -12.72 -19.22 -1.82
C ALA A 180 -11.94 -17.92 -2.12
N PRO A 181 -12.42 -17.05 -3.05
CA PRO A 181 -11.66 -15.88 -3.50
C PRO A 181 -11.71 -14.71 -2.51
N LEU A 182 -12.61 -14.76 -1.53
CA LEU A 182 -12.84 -13.67 -0.60
C LEU A 182 -12.18 -13.95 0.74
N ARG A 183 -11.39 -12.98 1.19
CA ARG A 183 -10.87 -12.95 2.55
C ARG A 183 -11.75 -12.05 3.41
N PRO A 184 -12.38 -12.56 4.49
CA PRO A 184 -13.16 -11.73 5.40
C PRO A 184 -12.30 -10.58 5.94
N ALA A 185 -12.86 -9.38 6.08
CA ALA A 185 -12.17 -8.27 6.71
C ALA A 185 -11.89 -8.55 8.20
N ILE A 186 -10.91 -7.88 8.79
CA ILE A 186 -10.78 -7.84 10.25
C ILE A 186 -11.89 -6.89 10.74
N PRO A 187 -12.76 -7.29 11.68
CA PRO A 187 -13.76 -6.38 12.25
C PRO A 187 -13.08 -5.14 12.84
N ARG A 188 -13.59 -3.96 12.49
CA ARG A 188 -13.04 -2.66 12.91
C ARG A 188 -13.99 -1.98 13.89
N PRO A 189 -13.74 -2.01 15.20
CA PRO A 189 -14.56 -1.36 16.21
C PRO A 189 -14.79 0.15 16.00
N ALA A 190 -13.93 0.81 15.22
CA ALA A 190 -14.13 2.19 14.79
C ALA A 190 -15.38 2.38 13.90
N ASP A 191 -15.77 1.34 13.16
CA ASP A 191 -16.85 1.38 12.16
C ASP A 191 -18.14 0.66 12.66
N LEU A 192 -18.11 0.02 13.83
CA LEU A 192 -19.23 -0.77 14.37
C LEU A 192 -20.16 0.06 15.26
N ALA A 193 -21.44 -0.34 15.31
CA ALA A 193 -22.36 0.17 16.32
C ALA A 193 -21.94 -0.31 17.72
N PRO A 194 -22.28 0.43 18.80
CA PRO A 194 -21.86 0.07 20.16
C PRO A 194 -22.24 -1.35 20.60
N HIS A 195 -23.44 -1.83 20.24
CA HIS A 195 -23.92 -3.17 20.60
C HIS A 195 -23.16 -4.28 19.86
N GLU A 196 -22.78 -4.06 18.61
CA GLU A 196 -21.96 -5.01 17.82
C GLU A 196 -20.55 -5.11 18.41
N TRP A 197 -19.97 -3.97 18.81
CA TRP A 197 -18.68 -3.94 19.47
C TRP A 197 -18.72 -4.64 20.83
N GLN A 198 -19.77 -4.42 21.63
CA GLN A 198 -19.97 -5.14 22.90
C GLN A 198 -20.06 -6.66 22.69
N ALA A 199 -20.79 -7.12 21.68
CA ALA A 199 -20.86 -8.54 21.32
C ALA A 199 -19.48 -9.10 20.92
N LEU A 200 -18.67 -8.31 20.21
CA LEU A 200 -17.30 -8.68 19.86
C LEU A 200 -16.39 -8.78 21.09
N ILE A 201 -16.51 -7.85 22.04
CA ILE A 201 -15.78 -7.87 23.32
C ILE A 201 -16.17 -9.11 24.15
N ALA A 202 -17.45 -9.46 24.18
CA ALA A 202 -17.93 -10.65 24.90
C ALA A 202 -17.34 -11.95 24.32
N ARG A 203 -17.09 -12.00 23.00
CA ARG A 203 -16.45 -13.15 22.33
C ARG A 203 -14.93 -13.15 22.51
N ASP A 204 -14.31 -11.98 22.47
CA ASP A 204 -12.87 -11.82 22.63
C ASP A 204 -12.56 -10.48 23.35
N PRO A 205 -12.22 -10.53 24.65
CA PRO A 205 -11.96 -9.34 25.46
C PRO A 205 -10.84 -8.44 24.92
N ARG A 206 -9.97 -8.93 24.04
CA ARG A 206 -8.92 -8.12 23.41
C ARG A 206 -9.50 -7.00 22.52
N TYR A 207 -10.71 -7.17 22.00
CA TYR A 207 -11.41 -6.10 21.30
C TYR A 207 -11.91 -4.98 22.23
N GLY A 208 -11.83 -5.14 23.55
CA GLY A 208 -12.10 -4.06 24.51
C GLY A 208 -10.87 -3.19 24.84
N ARG A 209 -9.67 -3.62 24.42
CA ARG A 209 -8.40 -2.99 24.78
C ARG A 209 -7.92 -2.10 23.63
N ILE A 210 -8.09 -0.79 23.74
CA ILE A 210 -7.62 0.17 22.73
C ILE A 210 -6.09 0.29 22.79
N VAL A 211 -5.44 0.03 21.67
CA VAL A 211 -3.99 0.18 21.48
C VAL A 211 -3.65 1.47 20.73
N CYS A 212 -4.37 1.79 19.65
CA CYS A 212 -4.22 3.06 18.94
C CYS A 212 -5.43 3.96 19.19
N ARG A 213 -5.27 5.00 20.01
CA ARG A 213 -6.34 5.95 20.32
C ARG A 213 -6.77 6.77 19.10
N CYS A 214 -5.81 7.24 18.29
CA CYS A 214 -6.11 8.10 17.14
C CYS A 214 -6.98 7.40 16.09
N SER A 215 -6.75 6.11 15.86
CA SER A 215 -7.49 5.33 14.85
C SER A 215 -8.54 4.38 15.47
N ARG A 216 -8.73 4.44 16.80
CA ARG A 216 -9.57 3.51 17.59
C ARG A 216 -9.30 2.03 17.29
N VAL A 217 -8.03 1.64 17.21
CA VAL A 217 -7.63 0.25 16.94
C VAL A 217 -7.39 -0.49 18.26
N THR A 218 -7.92 -1.70 18.33
CA THR A 218 -7.87 -2.60 19.49
C THR A 218 -6.72 -3.60 19.43
N GLU A 219 -6.39 -4.21 20.56
CA GLU A 219 -5.48 -5.35 20.63
C GLU A 219 -6.00 -6.52 19.78
N GLY A 220 -7.32 -6.76 19.78
CA GLY A 220 -7.96 -7.82 18.98
C GLY A 220 -7.65 -7.70 17.48
N GLU A 221 -7.79 -6.49 16.92
CA GLU A 221 -7.45 -6.22 15.51
C GLU A 221 -5.97 -6.49 15.20
N ILE A 222 -5.07 -6.06 16.09
CA ILE A 222 -3.63 -6.20 15.90
C ILE A 222 -3.23 -7.68 15.97
N VAL A 223 -3.72 -8.41 16.97
CA VAL A 223 -3.43 -9.85 17.10
C VAL A 223 -3.98 -10.62 15.89
N GLU A 224 -5.19 -10.29 15.43
CA GLU A 224 -5.74 -10.91 14.22
C GLU A 224 -4.90 -10.59 12.98
N ALA A 225 -4.41 -9.36 12.83
CA ALA A 225 -3.50 -9.00 11.75
C ALA A 225 -2.18 -9.82 11.78
N ILE A 226 -1.64 -10.09 12.98
CA ILE A 226 -0.43 -10.88 13.17
C ILE A 226 -0.68 -12.36 12.85
N ARG A 227 -1.79 -12.94 13.34
CA ARG A 227 -2.22 -14.30 12.98
C ARG A 227 -2.35 -14.48 11.47
N ARG A 228 -2.83 -13.42 10.80
CA ARG A 228 -2.99 -13.32 9.34
C ARG A 228 -1.70 -13.07 8.54
N GLY A 229 -0.55 -13.07 9.21
CA GLY A 229 0.77 -12.98 8.57
C GLY A 229 1.49 -11.64 8.69
N ALA A 230 0.99 -10.66 9.47
CA ALA A 230 1.78 -9.47 9.75
C ALA A 230 3.01 -9.83 10.60
N ARG A 231 4.19 -9.36 10.19
CA ARG A 231 5.48 -9.65 10.86
C ARG A 231 6.32 -8.39 11.14
N ALA A 232 5.78 -7.22 10.80
CA ALA A 232 6.43 -5.93 10.95
C ALA A 232 5.37 -4.87 11.31
N VAL A 233 5.80 -3.73 11.84
CA VAL A 233 4.89 -2.64 12.25
C VAL A 233 4.03 -2.17 11.08
N ASP A 234 4.62 -1.97 9.89
CA ASP A 234 3.88 -1.58 8.70
C ASP A 234 2.88 -2.67 8.25
N GLY A 235 3.21 -3.94 8.49
CA GLY A 235 2.30 -5.06 8.24
C GLY A 235 1.02 -5.00 9.08
N VAL A 236 1.13 -4.58 10.35
CA VAL A 236 -0.01 -4.33 11.25
C VAL A 236 -0.75 -3.05 10.83
N LYS A 237 0.01 -1.98 10.58
CA LYS A 237 -0.50 -0.67 10.16
C LYS A 237 -1.37 -0.75 8.91
N PHE A 238 -0.92 -1.44 7.84
CA PHE A 238 -1.71 -1.57 6.60
C PHE A 238 -2.96 -2.45 6.75
N ARG A 239 -3.01 -3.34 7.75
CA ARG A 239 -4.16 -4.21 8.00
C ARG A 239 -5.18 -3.61 8.97
N THR A 240 -4.74 -2.73 9.88
CA THR A 240 -5.56 -2.23 10.99
C THR A 240 -5.70 -0.72 11.05
N ARG A 241 -4.83 0.04 10.37
CA ARG A 241 -4.65 1.50 10.47
C ARG A 241 -4.06 2.00 11.80
N ALA A 242 -3.51 1.10 12.63
CA ALA A 242 -2.71 1.52 13.78
C ALA A 242 -1.53 2.38 13.31
N GLY A 243 -1.40 3.60 13.84
CA GLY A 243 -0.36 4.55 13.42
C GLY A 243 -0.67 5.36 12.15
N PHE A 244 -1.89 5.31 11.62
CA PHE A 244 -2.33 6.21 10.53
C PHE A 244 -2.85 7.56 11.04
N GLY A 245 -3.33 7.64 12.28
CA GLY A 245 -3.88 8.88 12.84
C GLY A 245 -2.83 9.96 13.12
N ARG A 246 -3.24 11.09 13.70
CA ARG A 246 -2.43 12.29 13.85
C ARG A 246 -1.02 12.08 14.44
N CYS A 247 -0.86 11.18 15.41
CA CYS A 247 0.44 10.90 16.04
C CYS A 247 1.39 10.04 15.19
N GLN A 248 0.96 9.53 14.03
CA GLN A 248 1.76 8.70 13.12
C GLN A 248 2.47 7.49 13.77
N GLY A 249 1.88 6.95 14.84
CA GLY A 249 2.43 5.81 15.58
C GLY A 249 3.13 6.17 16.88
N GLY A 250 3.39 7.46 17.15
CA GLY A 250 4.16 7.90 18.33
C GLY A 250 3.63 7.48 19.70
N SER A 251 2.38 6.97 19.79
CA SER A 251 1.82 6.45 21.06
C SER A 251 1.53 4.95 21.07
N CYS A 252 1.44 4.30 19.91
CA CYS A 252 1.02 2.90 19.83
C CYS A 252 2.11 1.96 19.30
N THR A 253 3.20 2.48 18.75
CA THR A 253 4.27 1.66 18.15
C THR A 253 4.87 0.67 19.14
N ASP A 254 5.15 1.07 20.38
CA ASP A 254 5.74 0.18 21.39
C ASP A 254 4.81 -0.98 21.75
N ALA A 255 3.51 -0.69 21.92
CA ALA A 255 2.50 -1.71 22.17
C ALA A 255 2.35 -2.66 20.96
N VAL A 256 2.36 -2.12 19.73
CA VAL A 256 2.34 -2.93 18.50
C VAL A 256 3.57 -3.82 18.39
N LEU A 257 4.76 -3.31 18.72
CA LEU A 257 6.00 -4.08 18.77
C LEU A 257 5.91 -5.20 19.78
N ALA A 258 5.46 -4.93 21.01
CA ALA A 258 5.31 -5.93 22.06
C ALA A 258 4.33 -7.05 21.65
N LEU A 259 3.21 -6.69 21.00
CA LEU A 259 2.25 -7.65 20.45
C LEU A 259 2.84 -8.48 19.32
N LEU A 260 3.59 -7.85 18.40
CA LEU A 260 4.31 -8.56 17.33
C LEU A 260 5.31 -9.57 17.89
N ALA A 261 6.17 -9.15 18.82
CA ALA A 261 7.15 -10.02 19.47
C ALA A 261 6.45 -11.22 20.15
N ARG A 262 5.39 -10.96 20.92
CA ARG A 262 4.61 -11.98 21.62
C ARG A 262 3.95 -12.98 20.65
N GLU A 263 3.17 -12.48 19.70
CA GLU A 263 2.32 -13.32 18.84
C GLU A 263 3.11 -14.03 17.74
N ALA A 264 4.17 -13.39 17.21
CA ALA A 264 5.03 -13.98 16.19
C ALA A 264 6.22 -14.75 16.77
N ARG A 265 6.37 -14.80 18.11
CA ARG A 265 7.49 -15.42 18.83
C ARG A 265 8.86 -14.92 18.34
N LEU A 266 8.96 -13.60 18.20
CA LEU A 266 10.19 -12.90 17.80
C LEU A 266 10.80 -12.22 19.02
N ALA A 267 12.12 -12.02 19.02
CA ALA A 267 12.71 -11.09 19.98
C ALA A 267 12.25 -9.65 19.63
N PRO A 268 12.04 -8.76 20.61
CA PRO A 268 11.66 -7.36 20.36
C PRO A 268 12.56 -6.64 19.35
N GLU A 269 13.87 -6.90 19.38
CA GLU A 269 14.89 -6.39 18.47
C GLU A 269 14.77 -6.90 17.02
N ASP A 270 14.13 -8.05 16.81
CA ASP A 270 13.88 -8.62 15.48
C ASP A 270 12.62 -8.02 14.82
N VAL A 271 11.82 -7.24 15.58
CA VAL A 271 10.63 -6.59 15.05
C VAL A 271 11.01 -5.31 14.31
N GLY A 272 11.01 -5.38 12.98
CA GLY A 272 11.27 -4.22 12.12
C GLY A 272 10.03 -3.39 11.78
N VAL A 273 10.27 -2.18 11.26
CA VAL A 273 9.22 -1.28 10.75
C VAL A 273 8.60 -1.84 9.46
N ARG A 274 9.42 -2.15 8.46
CA ARG A 274 9.05 -2.66 7.13
C ARG A 274 9.36 -4.14 6.92
N GLY A 275 10.00 -4.78 7.90
CA GLY A 275 10.49 -6.17 7.81
C GLY A 275 11.96 -6.29 8.23
N PRO A 276 12.63 -7.39 7.86
CA PRO A 276 14.05 -7.60 8.18
C PRO A 276 14.93 -6.42 7.75
N GLY A 277 15.88 -6.02 8.60
CA GLY A 277 16.81 -4.90 8.35
C GLY A 277 16.27 -3.50 8.64
N SER A 278 14.98 -3.34 8.94
CA SER A 278 14.38 -2.05 9.34
C SER A 278 14.28 -1.91 10.86
N VAL A 279 15.43 -1.83 11.51
CA VAL A 279 15.58 -1.87 12.98
C VAL A 279 14.75 -0.79 13.66
N LEU A 280 13.97 -1.19 14.68
CA LEU A 280 13.17 -0.31 15.51
C LEU A 280 13.68 -0.23 16.96
N ALA A 281 14.22 -1.33 17.49
CA ALA A 281 14.84 -1.40 18.81
C ALA A 281 16.23 -2.06 18.69
N ALA A 282 17.25 -1.47 19.33
CA ALA A 282 18.65 -1.90 19.21
C ALA A 282 19.11 -2.84 20.34
N GLY A 283 18.19 -3.29 21.20
CA GLY A 283 18.48 -4.21 22.31
C GLY A 283 17.81 -3.78 23.61
N ARG A 284 18.08 -4.55 24.67
CA ARG A 284 17.59 -4.26 26.03
C ARG A 284 18.49 -3.25 26.72
N VAL A 285 17.91 -2.16 27.20
CA VAL A 285 18.58 -1.24 28.12
C VAL A 285 18.29 -1.73 29.55
N ARG A 286 19.30 -1.65 30.42
CA ARG A 286 19.28 -2.16 31.80
C ARG A 286 18.17 -1.55 32.65
#